data_AF-A0A935WW00-F1
#
_entry.id   AF-A0A935WW00-F1
#
_cell.length_a   1.000
_cell.length_b   1.000
_cell.length_c   1.000
_cell.angle_alpha   90.00
_cell.angle_beta   90.00
_cell.angle_gamma   90.00
#
_symmetry.space_group_name_H-M   'P 1'
#
loop_
_entity.id
_entity.type
_entity.pdbx_description
1 polymer ?
#
loop_
_entity_poly.entity_id
_entity_poly.type
_entity_poly.pdbx_seq_one_letter_code
_entity_poly.pdbx_strand_id
1 'polypeptide(L)'
;MNVSVFGLKLDADVIAGMIAHAEREYPAEACGLILCRGEGQPEITDRELKLVPLKNVQDRYHALDPKTFPRTANDAFRLDALEHARVLEAAARDGWVERILYHSHSDSGAYFSPEDRAMAVQGGVGMIPGIIHLVLSIRQGRCAAMAAFRFDDARQHFDEEHVSIPGEHPSDGAVLPDLELRGMDTRVVELIRPVGGLLVTRRLTLSESKTLPALAEGRQVVVRDPSVLRDIALLAGGYYSPLSGFLRSAEVRSVENRGRLPSGTPWRRAIQLTVKNTDLAPSIVSGCVVELVGPDGDGCALLAVAEVTPHERTTVLGGPVYVYAREGRDTLLDGLPAVDAFEQRAELLRRSARQVLAVPKCLQAELEHADVSEFDVVLSEESDGAGKDANGRSVLPLVGHEDAWLTAAMAQNQGATHIWVTDTALKARILDTLEIRPWRSAVQGAS
;
A
#
# COMPACT_ATOMS: atom_id res chain seq x y z
N MET A 1 -15.07 20.44 -28.86
CA MET A 1 -15.88 19.54 -28.02
C MET A 1 -15.45 19.79 -26.60
N ASN A 2 -16.38 20.08 -25.69
CA ASN A 2 -16.04 20.32 -24.29
C ASN A 2 -15.88 18.95 -23.62
N VAL A 3 -14.67 18.65 -23.16
CA VAL A 3 -14.37 17.43 -22.40
C VAL A 3 -14.69 17.73 -20.94
N SER A 4 -15.26 16.77 -20.21
CA SER A 4 -15.59 16.93 -18.80
C SER A 4 -14.93 15.82 -17.99
N VAL A 5 -14.38 16.16 -16.83
CA VAL A 5 -13.81 15.23 -15.86
C VAL A 5 -14.41 15.48 -14.49
N PHE A 6 -15.10 14.48 -13.92
CA PHE A 6 -15.78 14.56 -12.63
C PHE A 6 -16.69 15.80 -12.48
N GLY A 7 -17.35 16.18 -13.58
CA GLY A 7 -18.22 17.36 -13.67
C GLY A 7 -17.52 18.71 -13.88
N LEU A 8 -16.18 18.74 -13.99
CA LEU A 8 -15.41 19.90 -14.40
C LEU A 8 -15.23 19.89 -15.93
N LYS A 9 -15.79 20.89 -16.62
CA LYS A 9 -15.57 21.09 -18.06
C LYS A 9 -14.17 21.66 -18.27
N LEU A 10 -13.41 21.05 -19.17
CA LEU A 10 -12.09 21.49 -19.61
C LEU A 10 -12.18 22.21 -20.95
N ASP A 11 -11.55 23.37 -21.02
CA ASP A 11 -11.46 24.16 -22.25
C ASP A 11 -10.55 23.47 -23.26
N ALA A 12 -10.91 23.55 -24.55
CA ALA A 12 -10.13 22.93 -25.62
C ALA A 12 -8.69 23.45 -25.66
N ASP A 13 -8.48 24.73 -25.38
CA ASP A 13 -7.16 25.36 -25.34
C ASP A 13 -6.31 24.86 -24.16
N VAL A 14 -6.94 24.60 -23.01
CA VAL A 14 -6.25 24.03 -21.84
C VAL A 14 -5.81 22.60 -22.13
N ILE A 15 -6.67 21.79 -22.75
CA ILE A 15 -6.33 20.42 -23.15
C ILE A 15 -5.21 20.42 -24.18
N ALA A 16 -5.34 21.23 -25.24
CA ALA A 16 -4.32 21.34 -26.27
C ALA A 16 -2.98 21.81 -25.71
N GLY A 17 -2.98 22.78 -24.79
CA GLY A 17 -1.78 23.25 -24.11
C GLY A 17 -1.15 22.18 -23.21
N MET A 18 -1.96 21.38 -22.51
CA MET A 18 -1.50 20.28 -21.66
C MET A 18 -0.87 19.16 -22.49
N ILE A 19 -1.52 18.77 -23.59
CA ILE A 19 -0.98 17.80 -24.55
C ILE A 19 0.33 18.32 -25.15
N ALA A 20 0.36 19.57 -25.62
CA ALA A 20 1.55 20.17 -26.21
C ALA A 20 2.71 20.31 -25.20
N HIS A 21 2.40 20.44 -23.91
CA HIS A 21 3.41 20.35 -22.86
C HIS A 21 3.97 18.93 -22.76
N ALA A 22 3.11 17.93 -22.57
CA ALA A 22 3.54 16.55 -22.41
C ALA A 22 4.30 16.00 -23.62
N GLU A 23 3.85 16.31 -24.84
CA GLU A 23 4.57 15.93 -26.08
C GLU A 23 5.95 16.59 -26.20
N ARG A 24 6.13 17.80 -25.65
CA ARG A 24 7.41 18.52 -25.72
C ARG A 24 8.44 17.98 -24.73
N GLU A 25 8.02 17.56 -23.54
CA GLU A 25 8.95 17.04 -22.52
C GLU A 25 9.41 15.60 -22.82
N TYR A 26 8.68 14.87 -23.66
CA TYR A 26 9.05 13.50 -24.07
C TYR A 26 10.51 13.43 -24.56
N PRO A 27 11.33 12.48 -24.04
CA PRO A 27 10.95 11.28 -23.30
C PRO A 27 10.76 11.45 -21.78
N ALA A 28 10.95 12.63 -21.22
CA ALA A 28 10.67 12.89 -19.81
C ALA A 28 9.17 13.04 -19.54
N GLU A 29 8.74 12.66 -18.33
CA GLU A 29 7.42 12.94 -17.81
C GLU A 29 7.27 14.46 -17.58
N ALA A 30 6.23 15.04 -18.17
CA ALA A 30 5.76 16.38 -17.87
C ALA A 30 4.88 16.38 -16.62
N CYS A 31 4.83 17.50 -15.90
CA CYS A 31 3.89 17.70 -14.79
C CYS A 31 3.43 19.15 -14.69
N GLY A 32 2.26 19.39 -14.10
CA GLY A 32 1.75 20.75 -13.90
C GLY A 32 0.36 20.80 -13.32
N LEU A 33 -0.19 22.02 -13.25
CA LEU A 33 -1.48 22.30 -12.63
C LEU A 33 -2.48 22.80 -13.66
N ILE A 34 -3.77 22.58 -13.40
CA ILE A 34 -4.84 23.39 -13.94
C ILE A 34 -5.54 24.07 -12.77
N LEU A 35 -5.46 25.40 -12.77
CA LEU A 35 -6.10 26.25 -11.79
C LEU A 35 -7.51 26.59 -12.26
N CYS A 36 -8.43 26.73 -11.32
CA CYS A 36 -9.82 27.10 -11.56
C CYS A 36 -10.16 28.39 -10.81
N ARG A 37 -10.95 29.26 -11.41
CA ARG A 37 -11.54 30.44 -10.74
C ARG A 37 -13.06 30.39 -10.86
N GLY A 38 -13.75 30.69 -9.76
CA GLY A 38 -15.23 30.66 -9.66
C GLY A 38 -15.81 29.46 -8.89
N GLU A 39 -15.00 28.69 -8.16
CA GLU A 39 -15.48 27.59 -7.32
C GLU A 39 -16.14 28.12 -6.03
N GLY A 40 -17.38 27.70 -5.73
CA GLY A 40 -18.15 28.16 -4.56
C GLY A 40 -19.10 29.35 -4.79
N GLN A 41 -19.17 29.89 -6.01
CA GLN A 41 -20.19 30.88 -6.39
C GLN A 41 -21.21 30.23 -7.33
N PRO A 42 -22.38 29.80 -6.84
CA PRO A 42 -23.38 29.05 -7.62
C PRO A 42 -23.94 29.79 -8.84
N GLU A 43 -23.64 31.08 -8.99
CA GLU A 43 -24.12 31.94 -10.08
C GLU A 43 -23.15 32.01 -11.28
N ILE A 44 -21.92 31.51 -11.15
CA ILE A 44 -20.93 31.50 -12.24
C ILE A 44 -21.00 30.16 -12.98
N THR A 45 -21.63 30.15 -14.15
CA THR A 45 -21.76 28.96 -15.02
C THR A 45 -20.53 28.71 -15.89
N ASP A 46 -19.66 29.71 -16.05
CA ASP A 46 -18.38 29.62 -16.79
C ASP A 46 -17.21 29.67 -15.82
N ARG A 47 -16.61 28.50 -15.58
CA ARG A 47 -15.38 28.39 -14.77
C ARG A 47 -14.20 28.73 -15.65
N GLU A 48 -13.41 29.72 -15.26
CA GLU A 48 -12.16 30.01 -15.96
C GLU A 48 -11.11 28.99 -15.55
N LEU A 49 -10.42 28.42 -16.53
CA LEU A 49 -9.32 27.48 -16.33
C LEU A 49 -7.99 28.07 -16.80
N LYS A 50 -6.93 27.78 -16.05
CA LYS A 50 -5.58 28.22 -16.37
C LYS A 50 -4.59 27.06 -16.25
N LEU A 51 -3.96 26.69 -17.35
CA LEU A 51 -2.87 25.73 -17.39
C LEU A 51 -1.58 26.36 -16.83
N VAL A 52 -0.92 25.65 -15.93
CA VAL A 52 0.39 26.03 -15.38
C VAL A 52 1.35 24.84 -15.47
N PRO A 53 2.17 24.75 -16.53
CA PRO A 53 3.29 23.81 -16.60
C PRO A 53 4.25 24.02 -15.44
N LEU A 54 4.71 22.93 -14.81
CA LEU A 54 5.72 22.95 -13.75
C LEU A 54 6.95 22.14 -14.18
N LYS A 55 8.07 22.35 -13.49
CA LYS A 55 9.29 21.58 -13.75
C LYS A 55 9.23 20.22 -13.07
N ASN A 56 9.54 19.18 -13.84
CA ASN A 56 9.91 17.89 -13.29
C ASN A 56 11.36 17.96 -12.78
N VAL A 57 11.55 17.92 -11.46
CA VAL A 57 12.88 17.96 -10.83
C VAL A 57 13.44 16.57 -10.50
N GLN A 58 12.81 15.50 -10.98
CA GLN A 58 13.19 14.12 -10.64
C GLN A 58 14.67 13.81 -10.93
N ASP A 59 15.20 14.23 -12.09
CA ASP A 59 16.61 14.03 -12.44
C ASP A 59 17.57 14.70 -11.45
N ARG A 60 17.21 15.86 -10.89
CA ARG A 60 18.02 16.53 -9.88
C ARG A 60 18.11 15.70 -8.60
N TYR A 61 17.00 15.08 -8.19
CA TYR A 61 16.96 14.21 -7.03
C TYR A 61 17.71 12.90 -7.28
N HIS A 62 17.53 12.30 -8.46
CA HIS A 62 18.30 11.12 -8.89
C HIS A 62 19.80 11.39 -8.90
N ALA A 63 20.24 12.53 -9.45
CA ALA A 63 21.65 12.90 -9.50
C ALA A 63 22.26 13.13 -8.10
N LEU A 64 21.47 13.64 -7.15
CA LEU A 64 21.93 13.91 -5.78
C LEU A 64 21.95 12.64 -4.91
N ASP A 65 20.94 11.78 -5.04
CA ASP A 65 20.82 10.54 -4.30
C ASP A 65 20.12 9.45 -5.14
N PRO A 66 20.88 8.75 -6.01
CA PRO A 66 20.31 7.74 -6.89
C PRO A 66 19.86 6.48 -6.14
N LYS A 67 20.21 6.32 -4.85
CA LYS A 67 19.73 5.20 -4.03
C LYS A 67 18.32 5.44 -3.55
N THR A 68 18.04 6.65 -3.04
CA THR A 68 16.70 7.06 -2.58
C THR A 68 15.78 7.37 -3.76
N PHE A 69 16.33 7.90 -4.85
CA PHE A 69 15.60 8.27 -6.07
C PHE A 69 16.16 7.49 -7.26
N PRO A 70 15.94 6.16 -7.37
CA PRO A 70 16.53 5.33 -8.41
C PRO A 70 16.00 5.61 -9.82
N ARG A 71 14.83 6.25 -9.93
CA ARG A 71 14.18 6.59 -11.20
C ARG A 71 14.60 7.98 -11.70
N THR A 72 14.51 8.16 -13.00
CA THR A 72 14.83 9.40 -13.72
C THR A 72 13.55 10.14 -14.12
N ALA A 73 13.67 11.29 -14.77
CA ALA A 73 12.53 11.99 -15.32
C ALA A 73 11.80 11.20 -16.43
N ASN A 74 12.39 10.15 -17.00
CA ASN A 74 11.75 9.33 -18.04
C ASN A 74 10.64 8.41 -17.52
N ASP A 75 10.68 8.07 -16.23
CA ASP A 75 9.83 7.05 -15.60
C ASP A 75 9.31 7.47 -14.21
N ALA A 76 9.47 8.75 -13.87
CA ALA A 76 8.91 9.38 -12.69
C ALA A 76 8.90 10.91 -12.81
N PHE A 77 7.96 11.55 -12.11
CA PHE A 77 7.97 12.99 -11.89
C PHE A 77 8.10 13.36 -10.42
N ARG A 78 8.71 14.53 -10.20
CA ARG A 78 8.67 15.22 -8.92
C ARG A 78 8.46 16.70 -9.17
N LEU A 79 7.43 17.26 -8.55
CA LEU A 79 7.18 18.70 -8.59
C LEU A 79 8.28 19.45 -7.84
N ASP A 80 8.73 20.58 -8.39
CA ASP A 80 9.47 21.54 -7.60
C ASP A 80 8.53 22.18 -6.57
N ALA A 81 8.65 21.75 -5.31
CA ALA A 81 7.78 22.19 -4.22
C ALA A 81 7.81 23.71 -4.01
N LEU A 82 8.94 24.37 -4.30
CA LEU A 82 9.07 25.82 -4.15
C LEU A 82 8.41 26.55 -5.32
N GLU A 83 8.53 26.04 -6.54
CA GLU A 83 7.80 26.56 -7.70
C GLU A 83 6.29 26.39 -7.52
N HIS A 84 5.84 25.20 -7.10
CA HIS A 84 4.44 24.88 -6.82
C HIS A 84 3.86 25.83 -5.75
N ALA A 85 4.53 25.97 -4.61
CA ALA A 85 4.08 26.86 -3.54
C ALA A 85 3.97 28.33 -4.01
N ARG A 86 4.94 28.82 -4.79
CA ARG A 86 4.91 30.18 -5.35
C ARG A 86 3.77 30.39 -6.34
N VAL A 87 3.51 29.40 -7.19
CA VAL A 87 2.38 29.42 -8.13
C VAL A 87 1.07 29.51 -7.37
N LEU A 88 0.86 28.68 -6.35
CA LEU A 88 -0.36 28.68 -5.56
C LEU A 88 -0.54 29.97 -4.76
N GLU A 89 0.52 30.50 -4.15
CA GLU A 89 0.44 31.76 -3.41
C GLU A 89 0.06 32.93 -4.32
N ALA A 90 0.64 32.99 -5.52
CA ALA A 90 0.29 34.01 -6.51
C ALA A 90 -1.14 33.82 -7.03
N ALA A 91 -1.53 32.58 -7.34
CA ALA A 91 -2.86 32.22 -7.82
C ALA A 91 -3.96 32.59 -6.82
N ALA A 92 -3.75 32.31 -5.54
CA ALA A 92 -4.73 32.55 -4.48
C ALA A 92 -5.07 34.06 -4.33
N ARG A 93 -4.12 34.96 -4.58
CA ARG A 93 -4.34 36.42 -4.54
C ARG A 93 -5.36 36.89 -5.59
N ASP A 94 -5.42 36.17 -6.71
CA ASP A 94 -6.30 36.47 -7.85
C ASP A 94 -7.55 35.56 -7.88
N GLY A 95 -7.80 34.83 -6.79
CA GLY A 95 -8.97 33.96 -6.62
C GLY A 95 -8.90 32.62 -7.37
N TRP A 96 -7.70 32.22 -7.81
CA TRP A 96 -7.48 30.92 -8.46
C TRP A 96 -7.16 29.84 -7.42
N VAL A 97 -7.73 28.65 -7.60
CA VAL A 97 -7.49 27.48 -6.76
C VAL A 97 -6.98 26.31 -7.60
N GLU A 98 -6.14 25.47 -7.01
CA GLU A 98 -5.67 24.25 -7.66
C GLU A 98 -6.81 23.24 -7.78
N ARG A 99 -7.06 22.74 -9.00
CA ARG A 99 -8.14 21.78 -9.23
C ARG A 99 -7.71 20.49 -9.91
N ILE A 100 -6.73 20.57 -10.81
CA ILE A 100 -6.12 19.39 -11.42
C ILE A 100 -4.61 19.44 -11.23
N LEU A 101 -4.04 18.32 -10.81
CA LEU A 101 -2.62 18.02 -10.98
C LEU A 101 -2.51 17.04 -12.14
N TYR A 102 -1.74 17.36 -13.17
CA TYR A 102 -1.50 16.44 -14.29
C TYR A 102 -0.05 16.02 -14.39
N HIS A 103 0.16 14.83 -14.93
CA HIS A 103 1.45 14.36 -15.37
C HIS A 103 1.32 13.47 -16.60
N SER A 104 2.44 13.16 -17.24
CA SER A 104 2.46 12.25 -18.39
C SER A 104 3.33 11.03 -18.13
N HIS A 105 2.92 9.87 -18.61
CA HIS A 105 3.78 8.69 -18.70
C HIS A 105 4.37 8.56 -20.10
N SER A 106 5.67 8.28 -20.17
CA SER A 106 6.37 8.02 -21.43
C SER A 106 6.28 6.54 -21.82
N ASP A 107 5.80 6.29 -23.05
CA ASP A 107 5.63 4.97 -23.67
C ASP A 107 4.82 3.95 -22.84
N SER A 108 4.06 4.45 -21.87
CA SER A 108 3.20 3.69 -20.95
C SER A 108 1.76 4.18 -21.00
N GLY A 109 0.81 3.42 -20.46
CA GLY A 109 -0.62 3.79 -20.48
C GLY A 109 -0.96 4.98 -19.57
N ALA A 110 -2.13 5.59 -19.80
CA ALA A 110 -2.69 6.63 -18.93
C ALA A 110 -3.40 5.97 -17.73
N TYR A 111 -2.62 5.43 -16.80
CA TYR A 111 -3.12 4.80 -15.56
C TYR A 111 -2.58 5.55 -14.35
N PHE A 112 -3.20 5.34 -13.18
CA PHE A 112 -2.73 5.93 -11.93
C PHE A 112 -1.93 4.90 -11.13
N SER A 113 -0.60 5.08 -11.11
CA SER A 113 0.35 4.12 -10.57
C SER A 113 0.19 3.96 -9.04
N PRO A 114 0.70 2.86 -8.45
CA PRO A 114 0.76 2.71 -7.00
C PRO A 114 1.47 3.89 -6.32
N GLU A 115 2.54 4.40 -6.92
CA GLU A 115 3.30 5.54 -6.43
C GLU A 115 2.48 6.84 -6.48
N ASP A 116 1.73 7.08 -7.57
CA ASP A 116 0.86 8.25 -7.67
C ASP A 116 -0.22 8.23 -6.58
N ARG A 117 -0.81 7.05 -6.32
CA ARG A 117 -1.79 6.83 -5.26
C ARG A 117 -1.21 7.10 -3.88
N ALA A 118 0.01 6.63 -3.64
CA ALA A 118 0.72 6.83 -2.37
C ALA A 118 1.09 8.30 -2.13
N MET A 119 1.39 9.05 -3.20
CA MET A 119 1.66 10.49 -3.11
C MET A 119 0.37 11.31 -2.91
N ALA A 120 -0.73 10.88 -3.50
CA ALA A 120 -2.01 11.58 -3.45
C ALA A 120 -2.77 11.38 -2.11
N VAL A 121 -2.52 10.30 -1.38
CA VAL A 121 -3.25 9.94 -0.15
C VAL A 121 -2.28 9.62 0.98
N GLN A 122 -2.39 10.34 2.09
CA GLN A 122 -1.61 10.08 3.31
C GLN A 122 -2.54 9.78 4.48
N GLY A 123 -2.38 8.60 5.10
CA GLY A 123 -3.21 8.19 6.23
C GLY A 123 -4.70 7.99 5.88
N GLY A 124 -5.01 7.67 4.62
CA GLY A 124 -6.40 7.51 4.14
C GLY A 124 -7.11 8.82 3.81
N VAL A 125 -6.39 9.95 3.86
CA VAL A 125 -6.90 11.27 3.52
C VAL A 125 -6.21 11.75 2.25
N GLY A 126 -6.99 12.22 1.27
CA GLY A 126 -6.43 12.89 0.10
C GLY A 126 -5.62 14.10 0.54
N MET A 127 -4.36 14.19 0.10
CA MET A 127 -3.44 15.28 0.45
C MET A 127 -4.00 16.65 0.08
N ILE A 128 -4.75 16.70 -1.03
CA ILE A 128 -5.51 17.87 -1.46
C ILE A 128 -6.96 17.40 -1.67
N PRO A 129 -7.89 17.74 -0.77
CA PRO A 129 -9.28 17.30 -0.87
C PRO A 129 -9.92 17.69 -2.21
N GLY A 130 -10.47 16.72 -2.92
CA GLY A 130 -11.19 16.93 -4.18
C GLY A 130 -10.33 17.27 -5.40
N ILE A 131 -8.99 17.19 -5.30
CA ILE A 131 -8.10 17.32 -6.45
C ILE A 131 -8.36 16.21 -7.47
N ILE A 132 -8.27 16.55 -8.74
CA ILE A 132 -8.34 15.58 -9.84
C ILE A 132 -6.91 15.35 -10.34
N HIS A 133 -6.49 14.09 -10.46
CA HIS A 133 -5.23 13.72 -11.09
C HIS A 133 -5.48 13.36 -12.55
N LEU A 134 -4.82 14.02 -13.49
CA LEU A 134 -4.97 13.73 -14.92
C LEU A 134 -3.67 13.16 -15.48
N VAL A 135 -3.72 11.94 -16.01
CA VAL A 135 -2.57 11.24 -16.58
C VAL A 135 -2.67 11.21 -18.09
N LEU A 136 -1.59 11.61 -18.78
CA LEU A 136 -1.47 11.51 -20.24
C LEU A 136 -0.53 10.37 -20.61
N SER A 137 -0.92 9.53 -21.56
CA SER A 137 -0.02 8.58 -22.21
C SER A 137 0.64 9.27 -23.41
N ILE A 138 1.97 9.42 -23.39
CA ILE A 138 2.74 9.92 -24.52
C ILE A 138 3.52 8.77 -25.13
N ARG A 139 3.15 8.38 -26.35
CA ARG A 139 3.81 7.29 -27.08
C ARG A 139 4.52 7.84 -28.30
N GLN A 140 5.80 7.53 -28.43
CA GLN A 140 6.60 8.03 -29.55
C GLN A 140 6.48 9.56 -29.74
N GLY A 141 6.40 10.31 -28.64
CA GLY A 141 6.26 11.77 -28.64
C GLY A 141 4.87 12.31 -28.98
N ARG A 142 3.82 11.47 -29.00
CA ARG A 142 2.43 11.90 -29.26
C ARG A 142 1.48 11.44 -28.16
N CYS A 143 0.51 12.28 -27.81
CA CYS A 143 -0.53 11.89 -26.86
C CYS A 143 -1.43 10.82 -27.48
N ALA A 144 -1.49 9.66 -26.82
CA ALA A 144 -2.23 8.49 -27.28
C ALA A 144 -3.49 8.21 -26.43
N ALA A 145 -3.49 8.63 -25.16
CA ALA A 145 -4.63 8.44 -24.26
C ALA A 145 -4.56 9.43 -23.08
N MET A 146 -5.69 9.66 -22.44
CA MET A 146 -5.78 10.45 -21.20
C MET A 146 -6.81 9.82 -20.25
N ALA A 147 -6.51 9.83 -18.96
CA ALA A 147 -7.41 9.37 -17.90
C ALA A 147 -7.36 10.31 -16.69
N ALA A 148 -8.49 10.48 -16.01
CA ALA A 148 -8.62 11.30 -14.82
C ALA A 148 -8.98 10.44 -13.60
N PHE A 149 -8.41 10.75 -12.46
CA PHE A 149 -8.57 10.03 -11.21
C PHE A 149 -8.92 11.00 -10.08
N ARG A 150 -9.83 10.61 -9.19
CA ARG A 150 -10.18 11.41 -8.01
C ARG A 150 -10.39 10.51 -6.82
N PHE A 151 -9.78 10.86 -5.69
CA PHE A 151 -9.98 10.13 -4.45
C PHE A 151 -11.40 10.38 -3.91
N ASP A 152 -12.12 9.31 -3.62
CA ASP A 152 -13.39 9.33 -2.90
C ASP A 152 -13.11 8.97 -1.43
N ASP A 153 -13.14 9.99 -0.57
CA ASP A 153 -12.88 9.85 0.87
C ASP A 153 -13.86 8.87 1.55
N ALA A 154 -15.10 8.77 1.07
CA ALA A 154 -16.11 7.89 1.68
C ALA A 154 -15.86 6.42 1.35
N ARG A 155 -15.41 6.13 0.12
CA ARG A 155 -15.14 4.77 -0.36
C ARG A 155 -13.68 4.34 -0.19
N GLN A 156 -12.78 5.27 0.14
CA GLN A 156 -11.34 5.04 0.28
C GLN A 156 -10.73 4.42 -0.99
N HIS A 157 -11.15 4.91 -2.16
CA HIS A 157 -10.70 4.46 -3.47
C HIS A 157 -10.59 5.64 -4.44
N PHE A 158 -9.90 5.44 -5.57
CA PHE A 158 -9.94 6.42 -6.66
C PHE A 158 -11.02 6.03 -7.67
N ASP A 159 -11.92 6.97 -7.95
CA ASP A 159 -12.75 6.93 -9.15
C ASP A 159 -11.88 7.22 -10.38
N GLU A 160 -12.25 6.66 -11.54
CA GLU A 160 -11.54 6.83 -12.82
C GLU A 160 -12.51 7.23 -13.94
N GLU A 161 -12.11 8.20 -14.77
CA GLU A 161 -12.82 8.61 -15.97
C GLU A 161 -11.85 8.68 -17.17
N HIS A 162 -12.21 8.03 -18.28
CA HIS A 162 -11.47 8.17 -19.54
C HIS A 162 -11.74 9.54 -20.17
N VAL A 163 -10.69 10.19 -20.68
CA VAL A 163 -10.75 11.57 -21.18
C VAL A 163 -10.50 11.57 -22.69
N SER A 164 -11.48 12.04 -23.47
CA SER A 164 -11.37 12.10 -24.92
C SER A 164 -10.33 13.14 -25.38
N ILE A 165 -9.55 12.79 -26.41
CA ILE A 165 -8.63 13.71 -27.08
C ILE A 165 -9.42 14.52 -28.14
N PRO A 166 -9.41 15.87 -28.10
CA PRO A 166 -10.13 16.68 -29.08
C PRO A 166 -9.59 16.51 -30.50
N GLY A 167 -10.47 16.23 -31.46
CA GLY A 167 -10.12 16.16 -32.90
C GLY A 167 -9.89 14.74 -33.44
N GLU A 168 -9.87 13.72 -32.58
CA GLU A 168 -9.92 12.33 -32.99
C GLU A 168 -11.37 11.80 -32.91
N HIS A 169 -11.85 11.17 -33.99
CA HIS A 169 -13.07 10.36 -33.92
C HIS A 169 -12.76 9.10 -33.11
N PRO A 170 -13.71 8.55 -32.34
CA PRO A 170 -13.52 7.22 -31.76
C PRO A 170 -13.42 6.23 -32.92
N SER A 171 -12.19 5.94 -33.37
CA SER A 171 -11.95 4.82 -34.25
C SER A 171 -12.43 3.58 -33.50
N ASP A 172 -13.34 2.84 -34.12
CA ASP A 172 -13.93 1.58 -33.63
C ASP A 172 -13.08 0.93 -32.54
N GLY A 173 -13.53 1.04 -31.29
CA GLY A 173 -13.08 0.19 -30.19
C GLY A 173 -11.58 -0.07 -30.11
N ALA A 174 -10.74 0.97 -30.11
CA ALA A 174 -9.41 0.86 -29.51
C ALA A 174 -9.49 0.98 -27.97
N VAL A 175 -10.42 0.21 -27.36
CA VAL A 175 -9.93 -0.60 -26.23
C VAL A 175 -8.88 -1.49 -26.89
N LEU A 176 -7.65 -1.46 -26.38
CA LEU A 176 -6.56 -2.42 -26.56
C LEU A 176 -5.28 -1.83 -27.17
N PRO A 177 -4.09 -2.30 -26.77
CA PRO A 177 -3.77 -3.16 -25.63
C PRO A 177 -2.96 -2.41 -24.59
N ASP A 178 -3.24 -2.72 -23.34
CA ASP A 178 -2.25 -2.73 -22.29
C ASP A 178 -0.91 -3.25 -22.88
N LEU A 179 0.11 -2.39 -22.97
CA LEU A 179 1.42 -2.80 -23.48
C LEU A 179 2.13 -3.70 -22.46
N GLU A 180 1.58 -3.84 -21.23
CA GLU A 180 1.92 -4.97 -20.37
C GLU A 180 1.44 -6.30 -20.97
N LEU A 181 0.33 -6.37 -21.70
CA LEU A 181 -0.25 -7.63 -22.20
C LEU A 181 0.30 -8.15 -23.55
N ARG A 182 1.03 -7.37 -24.37
CA ARG A 182 1.65 -7.86 -25.63
C ARG A 182 3.16 -8.10 -25.58
N GLY A 183 3.87 -7.53 -24.60
CA GLY A 183 5.19 -8.03 -24.21
C GLY A 183 5.11 -9.35 -23.43
N MET A 184 3.93 -9.65 -22.89
CA MET A 184 3.64 -10.84 -22.10
C MET A 184 2.96 -11.94 -22.93
N ASP A 185 3.69 -12.49 -23.90
CA ASP A 185 3.63 -13.96 -24.10
C ASP A 185 4.41 -14.71 -22.99
N THR A 186 4.47 -14.08 -21.82
CA THR A 186 4.67 -14.66 -20.50
C THR A 186 3.47 -14.25 -19.66
N ARG A 187 2.34 -14.92 -19.88
CA ARG A 187 1.16 -15.02 -19.00
C ARG A 187 1.35 -14.33 -17.63
N VAL A 188 0.77 -13.13 -17.46
CA VAL A 188 0.81 -12.35 -16.21
C VAL A 188 0.34 -13.24 -15.07
N VAL A 189 1.20 -13.47 -14.09
CA VAL A 189 0.84 -14.18 -12.87
C VAL A 189 0.31 -13.12 -11.91
N GLU A 190 -1.00 -12.87 -11.94
CA GLU A 190 -1.63 -12.05 -10.90
C GLU A 190 -1.64 -12.84 -9.59
N LEU A 191 -0.86 -12.38 -8.60
CA LEU A 191 -0.94 -12.91 -7.24
C LEU A 191 -2.26 -12.49 -6.58
N ILE A 192 -2.78 -13.35 -5.71
CA ILE A 192 -3.92 -13.05 -4.85
C ILE A 192 -3.74 -11.72 -4.10
N ARG A 193 -4.78 -10.89 -4.05
CA ARG A 193 -4.71 -9.57 -3.39
C ARG A 193 -4.48 -9.73 -1.88
N PRO A 194 -3.68 -8.85 -1.25
CA PRO A 194 -3.60 -8.78 0.21
C PRO A 194 -4.96 -8.51 0.85
N VAL A 195 -5.11 -8.85 2.12
CA VAL A 195 -6.31 -8.53 2.90
C VAL A 195 -6.45 -7.01 2.98
N GLY A 196 -7.62 -6.50 2.55
CA GLY A 196 -7.86 -5.06 2.43
C GLY A 196 -7.31 -4.42 1.15
N GLY A 197 -6.81 -5.23 0.21
CA GLY A 197 -6.46 -4.81 -1.15
C GLY A 197 -5.01 -4.40 -1.35
N LEU A 198 -4.34 -3.92 -0.30
CA LEU A 198 -2.95 -3.45 -0.37
C LEU A 198 -2.12 -4.01 0.79
N LEU A 199 -0.83 -4.23 0.51
CA LEU A 199 0.14 -4.59 1.53
C LEU A 199 0.61 -3.33 2.25
N VAL A 200 0.56 -3.33 3.59
CA VAL A 200 0.91 -2.21 4.45
C VAL A 200 2.14 -2.58 5.26
N THR A 201 3.33 -2.21 4.78
CA THR A 201 4.58 -2.38 5.54
C THR A 201 4.81 -1.19 6.46
N ARG A 202 5.18 -1.44 7.71
CA ARG A 202 5.41 -0.38 8.71
C ARG A 202 6.88 -0.12 9.01
N ARG A 203 7.78 -0.78 8.28
CA ARG A 203 9.22 -0.59 8.40
C ARG A 203 9.64 0.77 7.84
N LEU A 204 10.43 1.49 8.62
CA LEU A 204 11.11 2.72 8.23
C LEU A 204 12.41 2.40 7.49
N THR A 205 12.92 3.36 6.74
CA THR A 205 14.27 3.29 6.19
C THR A 205 15.33 3.46 7.28
N LEU A 206 16.58 3.07 6.99
CA LEU A 206 17.71 3.29 7.90
C LEU A 206 17.93 4.77 8.23
N SER A 207 17.63 5.67 7.29
CA SER A 207 17.74 7.12 7.51
C SER A 207 16.65 7.61 8.46
N GLU A 208 15.39 7.25 8.20
CA GLU A 208 14.26 7.62 9.05
C GLU A 208 14.40 7.08 10.47
N SER A 209 14.95 5.87 10.61
CA SER A 209 15.23 5.24 11.90
C SER A 209 16.26 5.99 12.74
N LYS A 210 17.10 6.83 12.12
CA LYS A 210 18.06 7.71 12.81
C LYS A 210 17.46 9.08 13.16
N THR A 211 16.51 9.58 12.38
CA THR A 211 16.00 10.97 12.51
C THR A 211 14.66 11.08 13.23
N LEU A 212 13.72 10.17 12.96
CA LEU A 212 12.38 10.21 13.53
C LEU A 212 12.30 9.92 15.04
N PRO A 213 13.23 9.21 15.71
CA PRO A 213 13.20 9.05 17.16
C PRO A 213 13.10 10.37 17.94
N ALA A 214 13.63 11.47 17.38
CA ALA A 214 13.54 12.80 17.98
C ALA A 214 12.08 13.28 18.19
N LEU A 215 11.12 12.79 17.39
CA LEU A 215 9.70 13.13 17.52
C LEU A 215 9.08 12.60 18.81
N ALA A 216 9.66 11.56 19.42
CA ALA A 216 9.20 11.05 20.71
C ALA A 216 9.49 12.01 21.85
N GLU A 217 10.36 13.02 21.65
CA GLU A 217 10.78 13.99 22.68
C GLU A 217 11.25 13.31 23.98
N GLY A 218 11.91 12.15 23.85
CA GLY A 218 12.38 11.34 24.97
C GLY A 218 11.28 10.53 25.69
N ARG A 219 10.03 10.54 25.21
CA ARG A 219 8.96 9.68 25.73
C ARG A 219 9.20 8.24 25.29
N GLN A 220 9.38 7.35 26.25
CA GLN A 220 9.59 5.93 25.98
C GLN A 220 8.55 5.07 26.68
N VAL A 221 8.22 3.95 26.03
CA VAL A 221 7.35 2.90 26.55
C VAL A 221 8.13 1.59 26.47
N VAL A 222 8.38 0.98 27.62
CA VAL A 222 9.12 -0.29 27.67
C VAL A 222 8.16 -1.45 27.36
N VAL A 223 8.40 -2.11 26.24
CA VAL A 223 7.65 -3.29 25.78
C VAL A 223 8.34 -4.55 26.26
N ARG A 224 7.80 -5.15 27.32
CA ARG A 224 8.34 -6.41 27.91
C ARG A 224 7.64 -7.66 27.45
N ASP A 225 6.42 -7.54 26.92
CA ASP A 225 5.64 -8.69 26.47
C ASP A 225 6.20 -9.20 25.13
N PRO A 226 6.72 -10.44 25.06
CA PRO A 226 7.24 -11.00 23.82
C PRO A 226 6.20 -11.07 22.70
N SER A 227 4.91 -11.21 23.04
CA SER A 227 3.81 -11.25 22.07
C SER A 227 3.64 -9.90 21.38
N VAL A 228 3.81 -8.81 22.12
CA VAL A 228 3.74 -7.45 21.58
C VAL A 228 4.96 -7.15 20.70
N LEU A 229 6.16 -7.58 21.11
CA LEU A 229 7.36 -7.46 20.26
C LEU A 229 7.16 -8.22 18.93
N ARG A 230 6.54 -9.40 18.99
CA ARG A 230 6.15 -10.16 17.79
C ARG A 230 5.11 -9.42 16.94
N ASP A 231 4.10 -8.79 17.56
CA ASP A 231 3.12 -7.99 16.81
C ASP A 231 3.76 -6.80 16.09
N ILE A 232 4.73 -6.12 16.72
CA ILE A 232 5.52 -5.05 16.08
C ILE A 232 6.26 -5.59 14.86
N ALA A 233 6.90 -6.75 15.00
CA ALA A 233 7.62 -7.40 13.90
C ALA A 233 6.68 -7.80 12.74
N LEU A 234 5.47 -8.28 13.05
CA LEU A 234 4.46 -8.64 12.05
C LEU A 234 3.88 -7.42 11.33
N LEU A 235 3.70 -6.29 12.02
CA LEU A 235 3.36 -5.00 11.42
C LEU A 235 4.49 -4.50 10.51
N ALA A 236 5.75 -4.64 10.93
CA ALA A 236 6.91 -4.22 10.15
C ALA A 236 6.93 -4.89 8.77
N GLY A 237 6.77 -6.22 8.76
CA GLY A 237 6.82 -7.04 7.56
C GLY A 237 5.53 -7.09 6.73
N GLY A 238 4.50 -6.30 7.09
CA GLY A 238 3.24 -6.24 6.36
C GLY A 238 2.35 -7.48 6.48
N TYR A 239 2.68 -8.41 7.38
CA TYR A 239 1.91 -9.62 7.61
C TYR A 239 0.51 -9.32 8.16
N TYR A 240 0.38 -8.26 8.96
CA TYR A 240 -0.88 -7.77 9.50
C TYR A 240 -1.65 -6.82 8.59
N SER A 241 -1.29 -6.70 7.31
CA SER A 241 -2.10 -5.93 6.35
C SER A 241 -3.57 -6.36 6.47
N PRO A 242 -4.52 -5.41 6.61
CA PRO A 242 -4.41 -3.97 6.31
C PRO A 242 -3.99 -3.07 7.48
N LEU A 243 -3.61 -3.62 8.64
CA LEU A 243 -3.32 -2.83 9.83
C LEU A 243 -2.09 -1.94 9.65
N SER A 244 -2.19 -0.71 10.17
CA SER A 244 -1.07 0.25 10.21
C SER A 244 -0.46 0.42 11.60
N GLY A 245 -1.03 -0.24 12.62
CA GLY A 245 -0.57 -0.18 13.99
C GLY A 245 -1.51 -0.90 14.96
N PHE A 246 -1.45 -0.53 16.22
CA PHE A 246 -2.28 -1.11 17.28
C PHE A 246 -3.69 -0.51 17.26
N LEU A 247 -4.69 -1.37 17.42
CA LEU A 247 -6.09 -0.99 17.31
C LEU A 247 -6.54 -0.11 18.47
N ARG A 248 -7.31 0.92 18.12
CA ARG A 248 -8.03 1.82 19.03
C ARG A 248 -9.31 1.16 19.56
N SER A 249 -9.90 1.68 20.62
CA SER A 249 -11.08 1.05 21.24
C SER A 249 -12.26 0.89 20.28
N ALA A 250 -12.45 1.84 19.36
CA ALA A 250 -13.51 1.73 18.35
C ALA A 250 -13.28 0.60 17.34
N GLU A 251 -12.03 0.38 16.96
CA GLU A 251 -11.63 -0.69 16.04
C GLU A 251 -11.75 -2.04 16.73
N VAL A 252 -11.29 -2.15 17.98
CA VAL A 252 -11.43 -3.35 18.82
C VAL A 252 -12.89 -3.74 18.97
N ARG A 253 -13.77 -2.81 19.37
CA ARG A 253 -15.22 -3.08 19.46
C ARG A 253 -15.80 -3.55 18.13
N SER A 254 -15.32 -3.02 17.00
CA SER A 254 -15.78 -3.47 15.68
C SER A 254 -15.34 -4.90 15.39
N VAL A 255 -14.07 -5.21 15.67
CA VAL A 255 -13.48 -6.54 15.47
C VAL A 255 -14.16 -7.58 16.34
N GLU A 256 -14.35 -7.30 17.62
CA GLU A 256 -14.98 -8.22 18.58
C GLU A 256 -16.46 -8.47 18.25
N ASN A 257 -17.20 -7.43 17.89
CA ASN A 257 -18.65 -7.57 17.64
C ASN A 257 -18.98 -8.07 16.23
N ARG A 258 -18.17 -7.70 15.22
CA ARG A 258 -18.50 -7.92 13.80
C ARG A 258 -17.48 -8.78 13.06
N GLY A 259 -16.32 -9.06 13.65
CA GLY A 259 -15.22 -9.72 12.96
C GLY A 259 -14.67 -8.91 11.77
N ARG A 260 -14.82 -7.57 11.83
CA ARG A 260 -14.43 -6.63 10.76
C ARG A 260 -13.88 -5.34 11.35
N LEU A 261 -12.94 -4.72 10.64
CA LEU A 261 -12.53 -3.34 10.89
C LEU A 261 -13.68 -2.36 10.60
N PRO A 262 -13.62 -1.11 11.08
CA PRO A 262 -14.63 -0.09 10.78
C PRO A 262 -14.88 0.13 9.28
N SER A 263 -13.85 -0.07 8.44
CA SER A 263 -13.93 -0.03 6.97
C SER A 263 -14.77 -1.16 6.35
N GLY A 264 -15.17 -2.16 7.13
CA GLY A 264 -15.81 -3.39 6.64
C GLY A 264 -14.82 -4.49 6.25
N THR A 265 -13.51 -4.19 6.23
CA THR A 265 -12.47 -5.17 5.93
C THR A 265 -12.48 -6.31 6.97
N PRO A 266 -12.53 -7.58 6.54
CA PRO A 266 -12.47 -8.73 7.44
C PRO A 266 -11.24 -8.71 8.36
N TRP A 267 -11.46 -8.77 9.66
CA TRP A 267 -10.40 -8.83 10.68
C TRP A 267 -10.98 -9.29 12.02
N ARG A 268 -10.47 -10.39 12.58
CA ARG A 268 -11.12 -11.08 13.72
C ARG A 268 -10.32 -11.10 15.02
N ARG A 269 -9.08 -10.58 15.03
CA ARG A 269 -8.23 -10.58 16.22
C ARG A 269 -7.84 -9.17 16.62
N ALA A 270 -8.13 -8.77 17.85
CA ALA A 270 -7.71 -7.47 18.35
C ALA A 270 -6.19 -7.46 18.58
N ILE A 271 -5.47 -6.61 17.84
CA ILE A 271 -4.03 -6.39 18.02
C ILE A 271 -3.86 -5.10 18.81
N GLN A 272 -3.48 -5.21 20.08
CA GLN A 272 -3.46 -4.08 21.03
C GLN A 272 -2.13 -4.00 21.77
N LEU A 273 -1.61 -2.79 21.98
CA LEU A 273 -0.48 -2.56 22.86
C LEU A 273 -1.00 -2.36 24.29
N THR A 274 -0.89 -3.39 25.12
CA THR A 274 -1.20 -3.30 26.55
C THR A 274 0.08 -3.17 27.35
N VAL A 275 0.21 -2.11 28.13
CA VAL A 275 1.39 -1.84 28.96
C VAL A 275 1.01 -1.72 30.43
N LYS A 276 1.90 -2.10 31.34
CA LYS A 276 1.66 -1.90 32.77
C LYS A 276 1.71 -0.41 33.09
N ASN A 277 0.87 0.05 34.01
CA ASN A 277 0.88 1.47 34.41
C ASN A 277 2.23 1.90 35.01
N THR A 278 3.01 0.97 35.58
CA THR A 278 4.38 1.20 36.07
C THR A 278 5.40 1.48 34.96
N ASP A 279 5.10 1.06 33.74
CA ASP A 279 5.96 1.17 32.57
C ASP A 279 5.58 2.34 31.66
N LEU A 280 4.56 3.10 32.06
CA LEU A 280 4.01 4.23 31.33
C LEU A 280 4.40 5.56 32.02
N ALA A 281 5.08 6.44 31.30
CA ALA A 281 5.35 7.79 31.79
C ALA A 281 4.05 8.61 31.86
N PRO A 282 3.83 9.44 32.90
CA PRO A 282 2.63 10.28 33.02
C PRO A 282 2.45 11.29 31.87
N SER A 283 3.52 11.59 31.12
CA SER A 283 3.53 12.49 29.98
C SER A 283 2.97 11.89 28.68
N ILE A 284 2.55 10.63 28.70
CA ILE A 284 2.00 9.92 27.54
C ILE A 284 0.51 10.18 27.44
N VAL A 285 0.12 10.90 26.40
CA VAL A 285 -1.27 11.30 26.12
C VAL A 285 -1.61 11.09 24.65
N SER A 286 -2.89 11.07 24.30
CA SER A 286 -3.30 11.09 22.89
C SER A 286 -2.71 12.32 22.18
N GLY A 287 -2.25 12.14 20.94
CA GLY A 287 -1.59 13.14 20.11
C GLY A 287 -0.07 13.15 20.23
N CYS A 288 0.52 12.50 21.22
CA CYS A 288 1.99 12.41 21.33
C CYS A 288 2.57 11.27 20.49
N VAL A 289 3.87 11.36 20.22
CA VAL A 289 4.66 10.24 19.72
C VAL A 289 5.46 9.67 20.88
N VAL A 290 5.52 8.34 20.96
CA VAL A 290 6.36 7.62 21.93
C VAL A 290 7.25 6.63 21.20
N GLU A 291 8.44 6.44 21.73
CA GLU A 291 9.34 5.37 21.30
C GLU A 291 9.03 4.11 22.10
N LEU A 292 8.76 3.02 21.39
CA LEU A 292 8.67 1.68 21.94
C LEU A 292 10.11 1.15 22.06
N VAL A 293 10.49 0.75 23.27
CA VAL A 293 11.81 0.18 23.56
C VAL A 293 11.65 -1.23 24.09
N GLY A 294 12.55 -2.14 23.67
CA GLY A 294 12.62 -3.48 24.21
C GLY A 294 13.06 -3.51 25.68
N PRO A 295 13.07 -4.69 26.32
CA PRO A 295 13.46 -4.84 27.72
C PRO A 295 14.89 -4.38 28.01
N ASP A 296 15.78 -4.44 27.02
CA ASP A 296 17.19 -4.05 27.12
C ASP A 296 17.44 -2.55 26.86
N GLY A 297 16.37 -1.77 26.59
CA GLY A 297 16.45 -0.34 26.29
C GLY A 297 16.65 0.00 24.81
N ASP A 298 16.75 -1.02 23.96
CA ASP A 298 16.86 -0.87 22.51
C ASP A 298 15.55 -0.36 21.90
N GLY A 299 15.59 0.79 21.20
CA GLY A 299 14.45 1.30 20.43
C GLY A 299 14.06 0.34 19.31
N CYS A 300 12.77 0.01 19.23
CA CYS A 300 12.22 -0.89 18.23
C CYS A 300 11.27 -0.20 17.24
N ALA A 301 10.45 0.75 17.71
CA ALA A 301 9.47 1.42 16.88
C ALA A 301 9.02 2.75 17.46
N LEU A 302 8.41 3.60 16.65
CA LEU A 302 7.61 4.73 17.08
C LEU A 302 6.12 4.36 17.04
N LEU A 303 5.38 4.83 18.05
CA LEU A 303 3.92 4.82 18.07
C LEU A 303 3.43 6.26 18.11
N ALA A 304 2.67 6.67 17.10
CA ALA A 304 1.89 7.91 17.19
C ALA A 304 0.60 7.59 17.97
N VAL A 305 0.56 7.99 19.23
CA VAL A 305 -0.51 7.62 20.17
C VAL A 305 -1.78 8.34 19.79
N ALA A 306 -2.72 7.65 19.17
CA ALA A 306 -4.03 8.19 18.81
C ALA A 306 -5.03 8.05 19.97
N GLU A 307 -4.90 7.00 20.78
CA GLU A 307 -5.77 6.75 21.93
C GLU A 307 -4.97 6.19 23.11
N VAL A 308 -5.34 6.62 24.32
CA VAL A 308 -4.84 6.08 25.60
C VAL A 308 -6.05 5.64 26.41
N THR A 309 -6.15 4.35 26.72
CA THR A 309 -7.27 3.76 27.45
C THR A 309 -6.76 3.18 28.78
N PRO A 310 -6.95 3.89 29.90
CA PRO A 310 -6.50 3.41 31.20
C PRO A 310 -7.41 2.31 31.74
N HIS A 311 -6.79 1.29 32.35
CA HIS A 311 -7.41 0.24 33.15
C HIS A 311 -6.76 0.18 34.54
N GLU A 312 -7.29 -0.66 35.44
CA GLU A 312 -6.86 -0.70 36.85
C GLU A 312 -5.36 -0.89 37.05
N ARG A 313 -4.71 -1.73 36.23
CA ARG A 313 -3.27 -2.07 36.34
C ARG A 313 -2.47 -1.85 35.06
N THR A 314 -3.17 -1.64 33.95
CA THR A 314 -2.61 -1.55 32.61
C THR A 314 -3.22 -0.38 31.87
N THR A 315 -2.54 0.08 30.84
CA THR A 315 -3.03 1.08 29.90
C THR A 315 -2.89 0.51 28.51
N VAL A 316 -3.93 0.67 27.69
CA VAL A 316 -3.89 0.30 26.28
C VAL A 316 -3.56 1.55 25.46
N LEU A 317 -2.61 1.42 24.55
CA LEU A 317 -2.24 2.46 23.61
C LEU A 317 -2.64 2.03 22.19
N GLY A 318 -3.36 2.90 21.47
CA GLY A 318 -3.79 2.65 20.09
C GLY A 318 -3.24 3.71 19.14
N GLY A 319 -2.88 3.32 17.93
CA GLY A 319 -2.35 4.23 16.91
C GLY A 319 -1.39 3.57 15.92
N PRO A 320 -1.02 4.29 14.84
CA PRO A 320 -0.10 3.78 13.82
C PRO A 320 1.31 3.61 14.37
N VAL A 321 1.95 2.52 13.95
CA VAL A 321 3.31 2.13 14.34
C VAL A 321 4.27 2.34 13.17
N TYR A 322 5.51 2.69 13.48
CA TYR A 322 6.61 2.84 12.52
C TYR A 322 7.84 2.12 13.07
N VAL A 323 8.23 1.01 12.47
CA VAL A 323 9.24 0.10 13.01
C VAL A 323 10.60 0.46 12.47
N TYR A 324 11.61 0.59 13.32
CA TYR A 324 12.95 0.96 12.88
C TYR A 324 13.57 -0.14 12.00
N ALA A 325 14.24 0.26 10.93
CA ALA A 325 15.19 -0.62 10.26
C ALA A 325 16.49 -0.70 11.05
N ARG A 326 17.09 -1.89 11.09
CA ARG A 326 18.37 -2.15 11.76
C ARG A 326 19.41 -2.60 10.73
N GLU A 327 20.66 -2.15 10.90
CA GLU A 327 21.80 -2.66 10.12
C GLU A 327 22.20 -4.03 10.70
N GLY A 328 22.13 -5.10 9.90
CA GLY A 328 22.47 -6.47 10.34
C GLY A 328 21.26 -7.34 10.68
N ARG A 329 21.44 -8.33 11.57
CA ARG A 329 20.33 -9.20 12.03
C ARG A 329 19.40 -8.41 12.94
N ASP A 330 18.14 -8.29 12.53
CA ASP A 330 17.10 -7.63 13.31
C ASP A 330 16.58 -8.57 14.40
N THR A 331 16.95 -8.31 15.66
CA THR A 331 16.59 -9.16 16.80
C THR A 331 15.09 -9.16 17.10
N LEU A 332 14.32 -8.18 16.60
CA LEU A 332 12.86 -8.20 16.68
C LEU A 332 12.24 -9.20 15.71
N LEU A 333 12.96 -9.50 14.62
CA LEU A 333 12.61 -10.55 13.67
C LEU A 333 13.25 -11.89 14.04
N ASP A 334 13.99 -11.99 15.17
CA ASP A 334 14.55 -13.28 15.59
C ASP A 334 13.40 -14.28 15.83
N GLY A 335 13.41 -15.37 15.05
CA GLY A 335 12.34 -16.37 15.04
C GLY A 335 11.24 -16.14 13.99
N LEU A 336 11.30 -15.05 13.24
CA LEU A 336 10.58 -14.85 11.98
C LEU A 336 11.54 -15.05 10.78
N PRO A 337 11.03 -15.47 9.61
CA PRO A 337 11.82 -15.51 8.39
C PRO A 337 12.46 -14.15 8.09
N ALA A 338 13.66 -14.17 7.51
CA ALA A 338 14.41 -12.96 7.15
C ALA A 338 13.75 -12.11 6.04
N VAL A 339 12.70 -12.63 5.41
CA VAL A 339 11.98 -12.04 4.29
C VAL A 339 10.67 -11.49 4.82
N ASP A 340 10.24 -10.31 4.37
CA ASP A 340 8.90 -9.78 4.68
C ASP A 340 7.87 -10.21 3.63
N ALA A 341 6.59 -9.90 3.87
CA ALA A 341 5.51 -10.29 2.95
C ALA A 341 5.69 -9.66 1.55
N PHE A 342 6.33 -8.49 1.43
CA PHE A 342 6.57 -7.85 0.14
C PHE A 342 7.59 -8.64 -0.68
N GLU A 343 8.76 -8.92 -0.10
CA GLU A 343 9.81 -9.67 -0.79
C GLU A 343 9.39 -11.11 -1.08
N GLN A 344 8.58 -11.71 -0.21
CA GLN A 344 8.01 -13.03 -0.47
C GLN A 344 7.09 -13.03 -1.69
N ARG A 345 6.21 -12.04 -1.82
CA ARG A 345 5.37 -11.89 -3.02
C ARG A 345 6.21 -11.62 -4.26
N ALA A 346 7.24 -10.77 -4.15
CA ALA A 346 8.18 -10.54 -5.25
C ALA A 346 8.85 -11.84 -5.68
N GLU A 347 9.23 -12.70 -4.75
CA GLU A 347 9.81 -14.01 -5.05
C GLU A 347 8.82 -14.96 -5.73
N LEU A 348 7.55 -14.98 -5.30
CA LEU A 348 6.51 -15.76 -5.98
C LEU A 348 6.31 -15.29 -7.44
N LEU A 349 6.36 -13.98 -7.69
CA LEU A 349 6.31 -13.41 -9.04
C LEU A 349 7.55 -13.80 -9.87
N ARG A 350 8.76 -13.71 -9.30
CA ARG A 350 10.00 -14.15 -9.97
C ARG A 350 9.94 -15.62 -10.37
N ARG A 351 9.27 -16.46 -9.55
CA ARG A 351 9.01 -17.88 -9.83
C ARG A 351 7.84 -18.12 -10.78
N SER A 352 7.10 -17.08 -11.18
CA SER A 352 5.85 -17.20 -11.93
C SER A 352 4.85 -18.15 -11.27
N ALA A 353 4.82 -18.18 -9.93
CA ALA A 353 4.00 -19.10 -9.14
C ALA A 353 2.52 -18.69 -9.15
N ARG A 354 1.63 -19.57 -9.63
CA ARG A 354 0.19 -19.30 -9.78
C ARG A 354 -0.63 -19.98 -8.70
N GLN A 355 -0.28 -21.20 -8.36
CA GLN A 355 -0.91 -21.97 -7.31
C GLN A 355 0.07 -22.11 -6.16
N VAL A 356 -0.19 -21.32 -5.12
CA VAL A 356 0.63 -21.28 -3.91
C VAL A 356 -0.18 -21.82 -2.75
N LEU A 357 0.30 -22.90 -2.12
CA LEU A 357 -0.32 -23.55 -0.97
C LEU A 357 0.40 -23.14 0.31
N ALA A 358 -0.32 -22.53 1.26
CA ALA A 358 0.16 -22.37 2.62
C ALA A 358 -0.16 -23.62 3.46
N VAL A 359 0.86 -24.15 4.13
CA VAL A 359 0.76 -25.31 5.02
C VAL A 359 1.07 -24.84 6.45
N PRO A 360 0.04 -24.70 7.32
CA PRO A 360 0.24 -24.36 8.71
C PRO A 360 1.10 -25.40 9.43
N LYS A 361 1.85 -24.98 10.45
CA LYS A 361 2.76 -25.83 11.23
C LYS A 361 2.13 -27.14 11.73
N CYS A 362 0.86 -27.11 12.13
CA CYS A 362 0.17 -28.29 12.64
C CYS A 362 -0.06 -29.40 11.60
N LEU A 363 0.03 -29.08 10.31
CA LEU A 363 -0.17 -30.02 9.20
C LEU A 363 1.13 -30.36 8.47
N GLN A 364 2.27 -29.89 8.99
CA GLN A 364 3.55 -30.06 8.33
C GLN A 364 3.99 -31.53 8.24
N ALA A 365 3.69 -32.34 9.27
CA ALA A 365 3.95 -33.78 9.26
C ALA A 365 3.13 -34.52 8.19
N GLU A 366 1.95 -34.01 7.82
CA GLU A 366 1.09 -34.62 6.79
C GLU A 366 1.55 -34.28 5.36
N LEU A 367 2.34 -33.20 5.19
CA LEU A 367 2.83 -32.74 3.89
C LEU A 367 3.77 -33.75 3.21
N GLU A 368 4.48 -34.58 3.99
CA GLU A 368 5.35 -35.63 3.44
C GLU A 368 4.57 -36.63 2.58
N HIS A 369 3.31 -36.92 2.96
CA HIS A 369 2.47 -37.93 2.33
C HIS A 369 1.38 -37.35 1.42
N ALA A 370 1.24 -36.03 1.38
CA ALA A 370 0.22 -35.37 0.55
C ALA A 370 0.68 -35.19 -0.90
N ASP A 371 -0.24 -35.41 -1.83
CA ASP A 371 -0.08 -34.99 -3.22
C ASP A 371 -0.44 -33.51 -3.36
N VAL A 372 0.60 -32.69 -3.50
CA VAL A 372 0.52 -31.23 -3.69
C VAL A 372 1.09 -30.83 -5.05
N SER A 373 1.15 -31.76 -6.00
CA SER A 373 1.73 -31.54 -7.33
C SER A 373 1.02 -30.48 -8.18
N GLU A 374 -0.21 -30.12 -7.82
CA GLU A 374 -0.96 -29.03 -8.45
C GLU A 374 -0.46 -27.62 -8.06
N PHE A 375 0.38 -27.51 -7.02
CA PHE A 375 0.91 -26.25 -6.51
C PHE A 375 2.34 -26.00 -6.99
N ASP A 376 2.57 -24.79 -7.52
CA ASP A 376 3.89 -24.35 -7.99
C ASP A 376 4.85 -24.12 -6.81
N VAL A 377 4.33 -23.62 -5.69
CA VAL A 377 5.09 -23.31 -4.48
C VAL A 377 4.30 -23.69 -3.23
N VAL A 378 4.98 -24.27 -2.25
CA VAL A 378 4.44 -24.51 -0.91
C VAL A 378 5.07 -23.52 0.08
N LEU A 379 4.25 -22.79 0.83
CA LEU A 379 4.69 -21.99 1.97
C LEU A 379 4.62 -22.86 3.23
N SER A 380 5.73 -23.01 3.94
CA SER A 380 5.85 -23.86 5.12
C SER A 380 6.53 -23.14 6.28
N GLU A 381 5.99 -23.28 7.49
CA GLU A 381 6.57 -22.72 8.72
C GLU A 381 7.86 -23.43 9.18
N GLU A 382 8.16 -24.61 8.62
CA GLU A 382 9.40 -25.36 8.91
C GLU A 382 10.50 -25.17 7.85
N SER A 383 10.22 -24.40 6.78
CA SER A 383 11.24 -24.08 5.78
C SER A 383 12.26 -23.09 6.34
N ASP A 384 13.53 -23.45 6.23
CA ASP A 384 14.69 -22.60 6.52
C ASP A 384 15.08 -21.69 5.35
N GLY A 385 14.27 -21.65 4.27
CA GLY A 385 14.55 -20.91 3.05
C GLY A 385 15.32 -21.72 1.99
N ALA A 386 15.56 -23.02 2.21
CA ALA A 386 16.03 -23.90 1.15
C ALA A 386 14.96 -24.01 0.06
N GLY A 387 15.23 -23.42 -1.11
CA GLY A 387 14.26 -23.28 -2.20
C GLY A 387 13.69 -24.58 -2.77
N LYS A 388 14.14 -25.76 -2.30
CA LYS A 388 13.50 -27.06 -2.53
C LYS A 388 13.52 -27.95 -1.29
N ASP A 389 12.45 -28.71 -1.06
CA ASP A 389 12.41 -29.75 -0.02
C ASP A 389 13.08 -31.06 -0.45
N ALA A 390 13.08 -32.08 0.43
CA ALA A 390 13.64 -33.41 0.16
C ALA A 390 12.98 -34.13 -1.03
N ASN A 391 11.77 -33.72 -1.42
CA ASN A 391 11.03 -34.25 -2.56
C ASN A 391 11.20 -33.38 -3.82
N GLY A 392 12.09 -32.38 -3.78
CA GLY A 392 12.38 -31.46 -4.88
C GLY A 392 11.30 -30.40 -5.12
N ARG A 393 10.31 -30.26 -4.23
CA ARG A 393 9.21 -29.30 -4.32
C ARG A 393 9.73 -27.91 -3.99
N SER A 394 9.27 -26.88 -4.71
CA SER A 394 9.63 -25.49 -4.39
C SER A 394 8.97 -25.07 -3.09
N VAL A 395 9.77 -24.86 -2.04
CA VAL A 395 9.28 -24.44 -0.72
C VAL A 395 9.82 -23.05 -0.38
N LEU A 396 8.95 -22.24 0.21
CA LEU A 396 9.26 -20.93 0.77
C LEU A 396 8.79 -20.88 2.23
N PRO A 397 9.35 -19.98 3.07
CA PRO A 397 8.91 -19.85 4.45
C PRO A 397 7.45 -19.37 4.52
N LEU A 398 6.72 -19.82 5.53
CA LEU A 398 5.43 -19.27 5.92
C LEU A 398 5.58 -18.61 7.29
N VAL A 399 5.11 -17.38 7.42
CA VAL A 399 4.86 -16.79 8.73
C VAL A 399 3.44 -17.09 9.16
N GLY A 400 3.29 -17.93 10.19
CA GLY A 400 2.01 -18.28 10.80
C GLY A 400 1.71 -17.53 12.09
N HIS A 401 0.57 -17.86 12.69
CA HIS A 401 0.09 -17.38 13.97
C HIS A 401 -0.53 -18.53 14.76
N GLU A 402 -0.55 -18.43 16.10
CA GLU A 402 -1.32 -19.37 16.95
C GLU A 402 -2.84 -19.34 16.67
N ASP A 403 -3.33 -18.28 16.02
CA ASP A 403 -4.73 -18.18 15.61
C ASP A 403 -4.83 -18.61 14.15
N ALA A 404 -5.57 -19.69 13.90
CA ALA A 404 -5.62 -20.30 12.58
C ALA A 404 -6.30 -19.43 11.52
N TRP A 405 -7.20 -18.53 11.90
CA TRP A 405 -7.79 -17.57 10.96
C TRP A 405 -6.77 -16.47 10.61
N LEU A 406 -6.02 -15.99 11.59
CA LEU A 406 -4.97 -15.01 11.36
C LEU A 406 -3.83 -15.60 10.53
N THR A 407 -3.48 -16.87 10.70
CA THR A 407 -2.56 -17.60 9.80
C THR A 407 -3.06 -17.58 8.36
N ALA A 408 -4.36 -17.78 8.12
CA ALA A 408 -4.94 -17.69 6.78
C ALA A 408 -4.84 -16.28 6.17
N ALA A 409 -5.14 -15.25 6.97
CA ALA A 409 -5.02 -13.86 6.54
C ALA A 409 -3.55 -13.49 6.22
N MET A 410 -2.61 -13.89 7.08
CA MET A 410 -1.18 -13.69 6.88
C MET A 410 -0.65 -14.46 5.67
N ALA A 411 -1.13 -15.69 5.43
CA ALA A 411 -0.79 -16.46 4.24
C ALA A 411 -1.27 -15.76 2.95
N GLN A 412 -2.49 -15.21 2.93
CA GLN A 412 -2.98 -14.41 1.81
C GLN A 412 -2.10 -13.17 1.56
N ASN A 413 -1.71 -12.48 2.64
CA ASN A 413 -0.79 -11.34 2.56
C ASN A 413 0.57 -11.75 1.98
N GLN A 414 1.06 -12.95 2.29
CA GLN A 414 2.28 -13.54 1.70
C GLN A 414 2.11 -14.06 0.26
N GLY A 415 0.90 -14.02 -0.31
CA GLY A 415 0.63 -14.42 -1.69
C GLY A 415 0.11 -15.85 -1.85
N ALA A 416 -0.23 -16.55 -0.76
CA ALA A 416 -0.83 -17.87 -0.84
C ALA A 416 -2.25 -17.83 -1.43
N THR A 417 -2.46 -18.55 -2.51
CA THR A 417 -3.78 -18.71 -3.15
C THR A 417 -4.66 -19.72 -2.42
N HIS A 418 -4.03 -20.69 -1.76
CA HIS A 418 -4.69 -21.75 -1.03
C HIS A 418 -4.08 -21.91 0.35
N ILE A 419 -4.88 -22.40 1.30
CA ILE A 419 -4.40 -22.78 2.64
C ILE A 419 -4.94 -24.15 3.02
N TRP A 420 -4.07 -25.02 3.55
CA TRP A 420 -4.50 -26.32 4.04
C TRP A 420 -5.29 -26.18 5.34
N VAL A 421 -6.56 -26.60 5.31
CA VAL A 421 -7.48 -26.56 6.45
C VAL A 421 -8.27 -27.87 6.57
N THR A 422 -8.21 -28.50 7.74
CA THR A 422 -8.99 -29.71 8.08
C THR A 422 -10.25 -29.41 8.90
N ASP A 423 -10.26 -28.34 9.70
CA ASP A 423 -11.40 -27.93 10.51
C ASP A 423 -12.53 -27.32 9.66
N THR A 424 -13.73 -27.88 9.77
CA THR A 424 -14.89 -27.47 8.96
C THR A 424 -15.37 -26.07 9.32
N ALA A 425 -15.31 -25.70 10.61
CA ALA A 425 -15.76 -24.39 11.07
C ALA A 425 -14.81 -23.28 10.59
N LEU A 426 -13.50 -23.51 10.68
CA LEU A 426 -12.48 -22.61 10.15
C LEU A 426 -12.58 -22.45 8.65
N LYS A 427 -12.78 -23.54 7.90
CA LYS A 427 -13.00 -23.50 6.46
C LYS A 427 -14.16 -22.58 6.09
N ALA A 428 -15.31 -22.73 6.76
CA ALA A 428 -16.48 -21.87 6.51
C ALA A 428 -16.18 -20.40 6.81
N ARG A 429 -15.47 -20.12 7.91
CA ARG A 429 -15.06 -18.75 8.26
C ARG A 429 -14.13 -18.14 7.23
N ILE A 430 -13.13 -18.89 6.74
CA ILE A 430 -12.20 -18.39 5.72
C ILE A 430 -12.96 -18.04 4.43
N LEU A 431 -13.83 -18.93 3.94
CA LEU A 431 -14.63 -18.67 2.73
C LEU A 431 -15.56 -17.45 2.85
N ASP A 432 -16.05 -17.14 4.05
CA ASP A 432 -16.90 -15.97 4.31
C ASP A 432 -16.10 -14.65 4.36
N THR A 433 -14.80 -14.71 4.63
CA THR A 433 -14.03 -13.53 5.04
C THR A 433 -12.74 -13.28 4.27
N LEU A 434 -12.16 -14.25 3.60
CA LEU A 434 -10.88 -14.11 2.92
C LEU A 434 -11.01 -14.59 1.48
N GLU A 435 -10.09 -14.14 0.63
CA GLU A 435 -10.04 -14.58 -0.77
C GLU A 435 -9.22 -15.87 -0.95
N ILE A 436 -8.38 -16.20 0.04
CA ILE A 436 -7.60 -17.44 0.05
C ILE A 436 -8.50 -18.66 0.13
N ARG A 437 -8.24 -19.66 -0.72
CA ARG A 437 -9.09 -20.84 -0.86
C ARG A 437 -8.68 -21.95 0.12
N PRO A 438 -9.58 -22.44 0.98
CA PRO A 438 -9.28 -23.62 1.78
C PRO A 438 -9.09 -24.85 0.90
N TRP A 439 -8.00 -25.57 1.14
CA TRP A 439 -7.66 -26.83 0.50
C TRP A 439 -7.46 -27.93 1.55
N ARG A 440 -7.59 -29.19 1.14
CA ARG A 440 -7.21 -30.34 1.95
C ARG A 440 -6.71 -31.44 1.02
N SER A 441 -5.76 -32.24 1.50
CA SER A 441 -5.32 -33.43 0.76
C SER A 441 -6.49 -34.40 0.57
N ALA A 442 -6.64 -34.90 -0.64
CA ALA A 442 -7.44 -36.10 -0.89
C ALA A 442 -6.63 -37.27 -0.34
N VAL A 443 -6.92 -37.69 0.89
CA VAL A 443 -6.36 -38.93 1.43
C VAL A 443 -6.57 -40.02 0.36
N GLN A 444 -5.48 -40.63 -0.13
CA GLN A 444 -5.57 -41.91 -0.81
C GLN A 444 -6.17 -42.87 0.22
N GLY A 445 -7.48 -43.07 0.14
CA GLY A 445 -8.13 -44.17 0.82
C GLY A 445 -7.55 -45.46 0.24
N ALA A 446 -6.70 -46.13 1.01
CA ALA A 446 -6.41 -47.53 0.82
C ALA A 446 -6.32 -48.20 2.19
N SER A 447 -7.41 -48.93 2.49
CA SER A 447 -7.57 -50.04 3.44
C SER A 447 -7.32 -49.79 4.93
#